data_AF-A0A6S6S2S5-F1
#
_entry.id   AF-A0A6S6S2S5-F1
#
_cell.length_a   1.000
_cell.length_b   1.000
_cell.length_c   1.000
_cell.angle_alpha   90.00
_cell.angle_beta   90.00
_cell.angle_gamma   90.00
#
_symmetry.space_group_name_H-M   'P 1'
#
loop_
_entity.id
_entity.type
_entity.pdbx_description
1 polymer ?
#
loop_
_entity_poly.entity_id
_entity_poly.type
_entity_poly.pdbx_seq_one_letter_code
_entity_poly.pdbx_strand_id
1 'polypeptide(L)'
;MQWNEGKRYKPYRDGGGVLTVCHGHTDKDVTPGEIYNEEECNALMKQDLQIARSAVERYVTVPLTDLQKAALTSFVYNIGSGTFANSTLLKKLNAGDIQGACDQMRRWKYDEGKVSNGLINRREVERELCLNPDSIINPAQ
;
A
#
# COMPACT_ATOMS: atom_id res chain seq x y z
N MET A 1 -2.46 -9.66 2.44
CA MET A 1 -1.70 -9.74 1.18
C MET A 1 -0.32 -9.17 1.42
N GLN A 2 0.69 -10.03 1.46
CA GLN A 2 2.09 -9.60 1.53
C GLN A 2 2.60 -9.59 0.09
N TRP A 3 2.76 -8.40 -0.47
CA TRP A 3 3.50 -8.23 -1.71
C TRP A 3 4.98 -8.38 -1.37
N ASN A 4 5.77 -9.02 -2.23
CA ASN A 4 7.21 -9.21 -2.04
C ASN A 4 7.95 -7.86 -2.12
N GLU A 5 7.71 -6.98 -1.15
CA GLU A 5 8.65 -5.95 -0.74
C GLU A 5 9.86 -6.73 -0.21
N GLY A 6 10.96 -6.70 -0.95
CA GLY A 6 12.15 -7.45 -0.59
C GLY A 6 12.52 -7.13 0.86
N LYS A 7 12.45 -8.14 1.74
CA LYS A 7 12.75 -7.96 3.16
C LYS A 7 14.25 -7.82 3.36
N ARG A 8 14.70 -6.74 4.00
CA ARG A 8 16.12 -6.55 4.36
C ARG A 8 16.25 -6.18 5.83
N TYR A 9 16.86 -7.07 6.61
CA TYR A 9 17.09 -6.88 8.05
C TYR A 9 18.10 -5.77 8.37
N LYS A 10 19.02 -5.49 7.45
CA LYS A 10 19.98 -4.39 7.59
C LYS A 10 19.48 -3.18 6.82
N PRO A 11 19.43 -1.99 7.45
CA PRO A 11 19.10 -0.75 6.76
C PRO A 11 20.01 -0.51 5.56
N TYR A 12 19.40 -0.05 4.47
CA TYR A 12 20.06 0.29 3.22
C TYR A 12 19.51 1.63 2.70
N ARG A 13 20.23 2.30 1.80
CA ARG A 13 19.65 3.43 1.08
C ARG A 13 18.94 2.92 -0.16
N ASP A 14 17.66 3.25 -0.32
CA ASP A 14 16.95 3.04 -1.59
C ASP A 14 17.53 3.96 -2.69
N GLY A 15 17.05 3.85 -3.93
CA GLY A 15 17.58 4.69 -5.00
C GLY A 15 17.13 6.15 -4.93
N GLY A 16 16.21 6.50 -4.02
CA GLY A 16 15.93 7.88 -3.60
C GLY A 16 16.87 8.40 -2.50
N GLY A 17 17.76 7.56 -1.97
CA GLY A 17 18.69 7.89 -0.90
C GLY A 17 18.08 7.83 0.51
N VAL A 18 16.83 7.38 0.65
CA VAL A 18 16.13 7.25 1.93
C VAL A 18 16.61 6.00 2.64
N LEU A 19 16.78 6.08 3.96
CA LEU A 19 17.19 4.93 4.76
C LEU A 19 15.99 4.00 4.96
N THR A 20 16.12 2.76 4.51
CA THR A 20 15.04 1.79 4.40
C THR A 20 15.43 0.47 5.07
N VAL A 21 14.50 -0.16 5.80
CA VAL A 21 14.71 -1.48 6.43
C VAL A 21 13.45 -2.35 6.34
N CYS A 22 13.58 -3.64 6.65
CA CYS A 22 12.51 -4.62 6.71
C CYS A 22 11.71 -4.65 5.40
N HIS A 23 10.41 -4.43 5.45
CA HIS A 23 9.51 -4.42 4.29
C HIS A 23 9.37 -3.03 3.65
N GLY A 24 10.44 -2.24 3.61
CA GLY A 24 10.39 -0.89 3.03
C GLY A 24 10.06 0.21 4.04
N HIS A 25 10.24 -0.05 5.34
CA HIS A 25 10.03 0.95 6.40
C HIS A 25 11.12 2.03 6.33
N THR A 26 10.72 3.31 6.40
CA THR A 26 11.59 4.48 6.11
C THR A 26 11.47 5.64 7.12
N ASP A 27 10.90 5.41 8.30
CA ASP A 27 10.68 6.47 9.29
C ASP A 27 11.96 6.74 10.13
N LYS A 28 11.90 7.75 11.01
CA LYS A 28 13.02 8.28 11.79
C LYS A 28 13.61 7.30 12.82
N ASP A 29 12.90 6.22 13.12
CA ASP A 29 13.29 5.13 14.03
C ASP A 29 14.12 4.04 13.33
N VAL A 30 14.46 4.22 12.05
CA VAL A 30 15.47 3.39 11.38
C VAL A 30 16.87 3.77 11.86
N THR A 31 17.51 2.88 12.63
CA THR A 31 18.88 3.08 13.14
C THR A 31 19.93 2.61 12.13
N PRO A 32 20.84 3.48 11.63
CA PRO A 32 21.90 3.04 10.72
C PRO A 32 22.80 1.95 11.33
N GLY A 33 22.97 0.84 10.61
CA GLY A 33 23.90 -0.22 11.00
C GLY A 33 23.33 -1.27 11.95
N GLU A 34 22.14 -1.05 12.51
CA GLU A 34 21.40 -2.05 13.30
C GLU A 34 20.94 -3.21 12.41
N ILE A 35 20.87 -4.41 12.97
CA ILE A 35 20.32 -5.59 12.28
C ILE A 35 19.02 -5.93 12.98
N TYR A 36 17.92 -5.73 12.27
CA TYR A 36 16.59 -6.02 12.77
C TYR A 36 16.34 -7.51 12.69
N ASN A 37 15.58 -8.05 13.63
CA ASN A 37 15.10 -9.42 13.60
C ASN A 37 13.70 -9.52 12.99
N GLU A 38 13.18 -10.74 12.89
CA GLU A 38 11.87 -11.01 12.30
C GLU A 38 10.73 -10.35 13.08
N GLU A 39 10.80 -10.35 14.41
CA GLU A 39 9.76 -9.80 15.27
C GLU A 39 9.69 -8.28 15.15
N GLU A 40 10.85 -7.63 15.10
CA GLU A 40 10.97 -6.19 14.87
C GLU A 40 10.45 -5.78 13.49
N CYS A 41 10.84 -6.52 12.43
CA CYS A 41 10.31 -6.26 11.09
C CYS A 41 8.79 -6.44 11.01
N ASN A 42 8.25 -7.43 11.72
CA ASN A 42 6.80 -7.63 11.78
C ASN A 42 6.10 -6.55 12.61
N ALA A 43 6.72 -6.05 13.67
CA ALA A 43 6.19 -4.93 14.45
C ALA A 43 6.11 -3.65 13.61
N LEU A 44 7.19 -3.32 12.88
CA LEU A 44 7.21 -2.19 11.94
C LEU A 44 6.15 -2.33 10.85
N MET A 45 6.06 -3.50 10.21
CA MET A 45 5.02 -3.75 9.20
C MET A 45 3.61 -3.56 9.76
N LYS A 46 3.34 -4.03 10.97
CA LYS A 46 2.04 -3.82 11.63
C LYS A 46 1.78 -2.35 11.88
N GLN A 47 2.77 -1.61 12.38
CA GLN A 47 2.66 -0.17 12.62
C GLN A 47 2.34 0.59 11.32
N ASP A 48 3.10 0.33 10.25
CA ASP A 48 2.91 0.99 8.96
C ASP A 48 1.54 0.66 8.34
N LEU A 49 1.07 -0.58 8.47
CA LEU A 49 -0.28 -0.97 8.06
C LEU A 49 -1.36 -0.24 8.87
N GLN A 50 -1.16 -0.02 10.18
CA GLN A 50 -2.11 0.76 10.98
C GLN A 50 -2.13 2.23 10.58
N ILE A 51 -0.98 2.82 10.25
CA ILE A 51 -0.89 4.19 9.72
C ILE A 51 -1.65 4.28 8.39
N ALA A 52 -1.42 3.34 7.47
CA ALA A 52 -2.10 3.29 6.20
C ALA A 52 -3.63 3.13 6.37
N ARG A 53 -4.06 2.22 7.25
CA ARG A 53 -5.48 2.03 7.57
C ARG A 53 -6.12 3.29 8.14
N SER A 54 -5.44 3.94 9.09
CA SER A 54 -5.92 5.17 9.72
C SER A 54 -6.06 6.30 8.69
N ALA A 55 -5.16 6.37 7.70
CA ALA A 55 -5.29 7.32 6.61
C ALA A 55 -6.52 7.03 5.71
N VAL A 56 -6.77 5.76 5.39
CA VAL A 56 -8.00 5.37 4.65
C VAL A 56 -9.24 5.79 5.44
N GLU A 57 -9.33 5.43 6.72
CA GLU A 57 -10.48 5.76 7.58
C GLU A 57 -10.65 7.27 7.79
N ARG A 58 -9.56 8.03 7.81
CA ARG A 58 -9.60 9.49 7.95
C ARG A 58 -10.07 10.21 6.69
N TYR A 59 -9.61 9.78 5.53
CA TYR A 59 -9.79 10.55 4.28
C TYR A 59 -10.94 10.07 3.42
N VAL A 60 -11.35 8.80 3.52
CA VAL A 60 -12.49 8.29 2.76
C VAL A 60 -13.79 8.67 3.47
N THR A 61 -14.67 9.35 2.76
CA THR A 61 -15.94 9.88 3.31
C THR A 61 -17.17 9.08 2.87
N VAL A 62 -16.99 8.05 2.06
CA VAL A 62 -18.04 7.15 1.59
C VAL A 62 -17.95 5.79 2.29
N PRO A 63 -19.05 5.04 2.45
CA PRO A 63 -19.01 3.69 2.98
C PRO A 63 -18.11 2.79 2.12
N LEU A 64 -17.33 1.93 2.78
CA LEU A 64 -16.50 0.92 2.14
C LEU A 64 -16.85 -0.46 2.71
N THR A 65 -16.77 -1.47 1.86
CA THR A 65 -16.71 -2.87 2.32
C THR A 65 -15.35 -3.17 2.97
N ASP A 66 -15.26 -4.28 3.71
CA ASP A 66 -14.00 -4.71 4.32
C ASP A 66 -12.91 -4.98 3.28
N LEU A 67 -13.27 -5.56 2.12
CA LEU A 67 -12.32 -5.82 1.05
C LEU A 67 -11.85 -4.54 0.35
N GLN A 68 -12.74 -3.56 0.14
CA GLN A 68 -12.34 -2.23 -0.36
C GLN A 68 -11.39 -1.54 0.61
N LYS A 69 -11.69 -1.58 1.92
CA LYS A 69 -10.83 -1.02 2.95
C LYS A 69 -9.47 -1.71 2.97
N ALA A 70 -9.43 -3.04 2.84
CA ALA A 70 -8.18 -3.80 2.78
C ALA A 70 -7.35 -3.46 1.53
N ALA A 71 -7.99 -3.36 0.37
CA ALA A 71 -7.36 -2.97 -0.89
C ALA A 71 -6.73 -1.57 -0.81
N LEU A 72 -7.50 -0.60 -0.33
CA LEU A 72 -7.03 0.77 -0.14
C LEU A 72 -5.92 0.83 0.92
N THR A 73 -6.02 0.08 2.01
CA THR A 73 -4.96 0.03 3.04
C THR A 73 -3.66 -0.51 2.44
N SER A 74 -3.71 -1.57 1.64
CA SER A 74 -2.53 -2.14 0.97
C SER A 74 -1.91 -1.18 -0.04
N PHE A 75 -2.76 -0.45 -0.77
CA PHE A 75 -2.34 0.57 -1.71
C PHE A 75 -1.67 1.75 -1.00
N VAL A 76 -2.30 2.30 0.06
CA VAL A 76 -1.78 3.43 0.86
C VAL A 76 -0.48 3.07 1.57
N TYR A 77 -0.38 1.85 2.10
CA TYR A 77 0.86 1.36 2.70
C TYR A 77 2.04 1.45 1.73
N ASN A 78 1.82 1.25 0.43
CA ASN A 78 2.90 1.35 -0.56
C ASN A 78 3.16 2.75 -1.09
N ILE A 79 2.13 3.56 -1.32
CA ILE A 79 2.30 4.89 -1.93
C ILE A 79 2.48 6.02 -0.89
N GLY A 80 2.19 5.73 0.38
CA GLY A 80 2.20 6.68 1.49
C GLY A 80 0.89 7.47 1.65
N SER A 81 0.57 7.82 2.90
CA SER A 81 -0.67 8.53 3.26
C SER A 81 -0.79 9.92 2.64
N GLY A 82 0.31 10.67 2.55
CA GLY A 82 0.31 12.01 1.95
C GLY A 82 -0.01 11.98 0.46
N THR A 83 0.54 11.00 -0.25
CA THR A 83 0.26 10.74 -1.66
C THR A 83 -1.21 10.37 -1.88
N PHE A 84 -1.73 9.47 -1.04
CA PHE A 84 -3.14 9.07 -1.07
C PHE A 84 -4.09 10.25 -0.85
N ALA A 85 -3.84 11.07 0.17
CA ALA A 85 -4.66 12.23 0.54
C ALA A 85 -4.81 13.25 -0.60
N ASN A 86 -3.81 13.35 -1.49
CA ASN A 86 -3.81 14.28 -2.61
C ASN A 86 -4.19 13.62 -3.95
N SER A 87 -4.51 12.32 -3.95
CA SER A 87 -4.68 11.54 -5.17
C SER A 87 -6.01 11.81 -5.89
N THR A 88 -5.99 11.69 -7.22
CA THR A 88 -7.22 11.63 -8.04
C THR A 88 -8.09 10.43 -7.67
N LEU A 89 -7.48 9.34 -7.21
CA LEU A 89 -8.19 8.15 -6.71
C LEU A 89 -9.14 8.52 -5.57
N LEU A 90 -8.62 9.19 -4.53
CA LEU A 90 -9.43 9.58 -3.38
C LEU A 90 -10.54 10.56 -3.77
N LYS A 91 -10.25 11.52 -4.65
CA LYS A 91 -11.25 12.48 -5.16
C LYS A 91 -12.41 11.76 -5.84
N LYS A 92 -12.12 10.77 -6.69
CA LYS A 92 -13.14 9.96 -7.36
C LYS A 92 -13.93 9.11 -6.36
N LEU A 93 -13.24 8.47 -5.43
CA LEU A 93 -13.85 7.61 -4.43
C LEU A 93 -14.87 8.40 -3.57
N ASN A 94 -14.46 9.56 -3.06
CA ASN A 94 -15.34 10.41 -2.25
C ASN A 94 -16.48 11.06 -3.04
N ALA A 95 -16.38 11.12 -4.37
CA ALA A 95 -17.47 11.50 -5.26
C ALA A 95 -18.42 10.33 -5.59
N GLY A 96 -18.18 9.13 -5.03
CA GLY A 96 -18.97 7.92 -5.28
C GLY A 96 -18.55 7.14 -6.54
N ASP A 97 -17.54 7.60 -7.28
CA ASP A 97 -16.98 6.91 -8.45
C ASP A 97 -15.98 5.82 -8.00
N ILE A 98 -16.51 4.74 -7.43
CA ILE A 98 -15.71 3.61 -6.94
C ILE A 98 -14.93 2.96 -8.08
N GLN A 99 -15.60 2.64 -9.19
CA GLN A 99 -14.98 2.02 -10.36
C GLN A 99 -13.80 2.86 -10.87
N GLY A 100 -14.04 4.16 -11.11
CA GLY A 100 -13.01 5.08 -11.58
C GLY A 100 -11.89 5.29 -10.55
N ALA A 101 -12.19 5.23 -9.25
CA ALA A 101 -11.18 5.26 -8.20
C ALA A 101 -10.26 4.03 -8.25
N CYS A 102 -10.82 2.82 -8.26
CA CYS A 102 -10.03 1.58 -8.33
C CYS A 102 -9.19 1.54 -9.63
N ASP A 103 -9.71 2.05 -10.75
CA ASP A 103 -8.97 2.15 -12.01
C ASP A 103 -7.76 3.12 -11.92
N GLN A 104 -7.78 4.11 -11.02
CA GLN A 104 -6.62 4.99 -10.81
C GLN A 104 -5.41 4.26 -10.21
N MET A 105 -5.58 3.11 -9.54
CA MET A 105 -4.47 2.36 -8.94
C MET A 105 -3.41 2.01 -9.99
N ARG A 106 -3.82 1.68 -11.23
CA ARG A 106 -2.95 1.33 -12.37
C ARG A 106 -1.95 2.40 -12.77
N ARG A 107 -2.17 3.66 -12.37
CA ARG A 107 -1.25 4.77 -12.67
C ARG A 107 0.05 4.67 -11.85
N TRP A 108 0.01 3.95 -10.74
CA TRP A 108 1.12 3.77 -9.79
C TRP A 108 1.97 2.55 -10.15
N LYS A 109 2.56 2.62 -11.35
CA LYS A 109 3.37 1.55 -11.98
C LYS A 109 4.83 1.92 -12.20
N TYR A 110 5.22 3.13 -11.82
CA TYR A 110 6.56 3.65 -12.05
C TYR A 110 7.38 3.55 -10.77
N ASP A 111 8.60 3.06 -10.92
CA ASP A 111 9.66 3.05 -9.91
C ASP A 111 10.88 3.73 -10.54
N GLU A 112 11.38 4.80 -9.93
CA GLU A 112 12.46 5.65 -10.49
C GLU A 112 12.23 6.07 -11.96
N GLY A 113 10.99 6.37 -12.33
CA GLY A 113 10.61 6.76 -13.69
C GLY A 113 10.53 5.62 -14.70
N LYS A 114 10.82 4.37 -14.30
CA LYS A 114 10.70 3.17 -15.14
C LYS A 114 9.45 2.38 -14.77
N VAL A 115 8.82 1.76 -15.75
CA VAL A 115 7.68 0.87 -15.50
C VAL A 115 8.17 -0.40 -14.80
N SER A 116 7.52 -0.76 -13.68
CA SER A 116 7.80 -1.97 -12.92
C SER A 116 6.66 -2.98 -13.08
N ASN A 117 6.99 -4.17 -13.60
CA ASN A 117 6.03 -5.28 -13.71
C ASN A 117 5.51 -5.73 -12.34
N GLY A 118 6.35 -5.64 -11.29
CA GLY A 118 5.93 -5.95 -9.93
C GLY A 118 4.86 -4.99 -9.43
N LEU A 119 5.03 -3.68 -9.70
CA LEU A 119 4.01 -2.69 -9.37
C LEU A 119 2.73 -2.91 -10.18
N ILE A 120 2.82 -3.20 -11.49
CA ILE A 120 1.64 -3.50 -12.30
C ILE A 120 0.83 -4.65 -11.69
N ASN A 121 1.47 -5.79 -11.42
CA ASN A 121 0.80 -6.96 -10.84
C ASN A 121 0.15 -6.64 -9.49
N ARG A 122 0.85 -5.87 -8.64
CA ARG A 122 0.31 -5.40 -7.36
C ARG A 122 -0.96 -4.57 -7.56
N ARG A 123 -0.96 -3.61 -8.49
CA ARG A 123 -2.13 -2.75 -8.74
C ARG A 123 -3.30 -3.51 -9.33
N GLU A 124 -3.07 -4.53 -10.13
CA GLU A 124 -4.17 -5.33 -10.68
C GLU A 124 -4.93 -6.08 -9.57
N VAL A 125 -4.22 -6.70 -8.64
CA VAL A 125 -4.87 -7.41 -7.52
C VAL A 125 -5.51 -6.44 -6.53
N GLU A 126 -4.85 -5.33 -6.18
CA GLU A 126 -5.46 -4.28 -5.35
C GLU A 126 -6.74 -3.74 -6.01
N ARG A 127 -6.71 -3.53 -7.32
CA ARG A 127 -7.88 -3.09 -8.09
C ARG A 127 -8.98 -4.15 -8.09
N GLU A 128 -8.65 -5.42 -8.28
CA GLU A 128 -9.63 -6.51 -8.27
C GLU A 128 -10.38 -6.57 -6.93
N LEU A 129 -9.66 -6.49 -5.81
CA LEU A 129 -10.25 -6.43 -4.46
C LEU A 129 -11.12 -5.20 -4.25
N CYS A 130 -10.69 -4.07 -4.81
CA CYS A 130 -11.41 -2.79 -4.72
C CYS A 130 -12.73 -2.84 -5.51
N LEU A 131 -12.74 -3.51 -6.65
CA LEU A 131 -13.90 -3.62 -7.54
C LEU A 131 -14.85 -4.75 -7.16
N ASN A 132 -14.34 -5.86 -6.65
CA ASN A 132 -15.10 -7.07 -6.43
C ASN A 132 -15.01 -7.52 -4.97
N PRO A 133 -15.70 -6.83 -4.06
CA PRO A 133 -15.66 -7.14 -2.65
C PRO A 133 -16.39 -8.45 -2.28
N ASP A 134 -16.92 -9.19 -3.25
CA ASP A 134 -17.63 -10.45 -3.04
C ASP A 134 -16.89 -11.67 -3.65
N SER A 135 -15.89 -11.47 -4.52
CA SER A 135 -15.26 -12.57 -5.27
C SER A 135 -14.33 -13.46 -4.48
N ILE A 136 -13.88 -13.04 -3.29
CA ILE A 136 -12.90 -13.83 -2.50
C ILE A 136 -13.58 -14.67 -1.41
N ILE A 137 -14.87 -14.44 -1.14
CA ILE A 137 -15.62 -15.17 -0.11
C ILE A 137 -16.33 -16.42 -0.68
N ASN A 138 -16.36 -16.60 -2.00
CA ASN A 138 -16.87 -17.81 -2.65
C ASN A 138 -15.78 -18.56 -3.44
N PRO A 139 -15.08 -19.55 -2.83
CA PRO A 139 -14.22 -20.47 -3.55
C PRO A 139 -15.06 -21.55 -4.28
N ALA A 140 -16.03 -21.14 -5.09
CA ALA A 140 -16.87 -22.04 -5.86
C ALA A 140 -17.27 -21.42 -7.20
N GLN A 141 -16.37 -21.50 -8.18
CA GLN A 141 -16.62 -21.98 -9.53
C GLN A 141 -15.38 -22.71 -10.04
#